data_AF-A0AAU5UN94-F1
#
_entry.id   AF-A0AAU5UN94-F1
#
_cell.length_a   1.000
_cell.length_b   1.000
_cell.length_c   1.000
_cell.angle_alpha   90.00
_cell.angle_beta   90.00
_cell.angle_gamma   90.00
#
_symmetry.space_group_name_H-M   'P 1'
#
loop_
_entity.id
_entity.type
_entity.pdbx_description
1 polymer ?
#
loop_
_entity_poly.entity_id
_entity_poly.type
_entity_poly.pdbx_seq_one_letter_code
_entity_poly.pdbx_strand_id
1 'polypeptide(L)'
;MADLQQFEDAYDRAEAGYISALRADRPRAELVEMAGAVAAAAADFNTEAYRALHTATGDDREELDRLTDLTETLSELWTDIHTAYQGR
;
A
#
# COMPACT_ATOMS: atom_id res chain seq x y z
N MET A 1 -0.60 17.24 8.86
CA MET A 1 0.00 16.79 7.58
C MET A 1 1.29 16.00 7.76
N ALA A 2 2.12 16.26 8.78
CA ALA A 2 3.31 15.44 9.06
C ALA A 2 3.00 13.95 9.31
N ASP A 3 1.81 13.65 9.85
CA ASP A 3 1.41 12.27 10.16
C ASP A 3 1.04 11.45 8.93
N LEU A 4 0.68 12.05 7.78
CA LEU A 4 0.32 11.29 6.57
C LEU A 4 1.54 10.98 5.72
N GLN A 5 2.47 11.93 5.62
CA GLN A 5 3.72 11.78 4.85
C GLN A 5 4.55 10.58 5.33
N GLN A 6 4.59 10.31 6.63
CA GLN A 6 5.34 9.16 7.14
C GLN A 6 4.80 7.81 6.64
N PHE A 7 3.49 7.71 6.40
CA PHE A 7 2.84 6.49 5.89
C PHE A 7 3.03 6.36 4.39
N GLU A 8 2.95 7.48 3.66
CA GLU A 8 3.30 7.54 2.23
C GLU A 8 4.77 7.12 2.02
N ASP A 9 5.70 7.70 2.79
CA ASP A 9 7.12 7.33 2.73
C ASP A 9 7.35 5.85 3.11
N ALA A 10 6.53 5.28 4.00
CA ALA A 10 6.62 3.88 4.39
C ALA A 10 6.14 2.95 3.26
N TYR A 11 5.05 3.32 2.60
CA TYR A 11 4.55 2.65 1.40
C TYR A 11 5.59 2.69 0.27
N ASP A 12 6.12 3.87 -0.06
CA ASP A 12 7.12 4.04 -1.12
C ASP A 12 8.39 3.22 -0.87
N ARG A 13 8.87 3.20 0.37
CA ARG A 13 10.03 2.37 0.76
C ARG A 13 9.73 0.88 0.61
N ALA A 14 8.55 0.42 1.01
CA ALA A 14 8.16 -0.98 0.89
C ALA A 14 8.06 -1.38 -0.60
N GLU A 15 7.41 -0.56 -1.42
CA GLU A 15 7.25 -0.81 -2.86
C GLU A 15 8.62 -0.85 -3.56
N ALA A 16 9.47 0.15 -3.30
CA ALA A 16 10.82 0.18 -3.86
C ALA A 16 11.65 -1.05 -3.46
N GLY A 17 11.49 -1.53 -2.22
CA GLY A 17 12.11 -2.76 -1.73
C GLY A 17 11.66 -4.00 -2.52
N TYR A 18 10.35 -4.16 -2.71
CA TYR A 18 9.78 -5.25 -3.50
C TYR A 18 10.26 -5.21 -4.96
N ILE A 19 10.20 -4.04 -5.63
CA ILE A 19 10.64 -3.88 -7.02
C ILE A 19 12.13 -4.20 -7.15
N SER A 20 12.95 -3.76 -6.19
CA SER A 20 14.38 -4.08 -6.18
C SER A 20 14.64 -5.57 -6.02
N ALA A 21 13.87 -6.27 -5.17
CA ALA A 21 13.98 -7.71 -5.00
C ALA A 21 13.53 -8.49 -6.23
N LEU A 22 12.46 -8.05 -6.90
CA LEU A 22 12.01 -8.60 -8.17
C LEU A 22 13.11 -8.48 -9.24
N ARG A 23 13.73 -7.31 -9.36
CA ARG A 23 14.84 -7.06 -10.31
C ARG A 23 16.09 -7.88 -9.99
N ALA A 24 16.30 -8.21 -8.72
CA ALA A 24 17.42 -9.03 -8.27
C ALA A 24 17.13 -10.54 -8.33
N ASP A 25 15.99 -10.94 -8.91
CA ASP A 25 15.54 -12.34 -9.02
C ASP A 25 15.57 -13.07 -7.67
N ARG A 26 15.09 -12.38 -6.62
CA ARG A 26 15.05 -12.93 -5.27
C ARG A 26 14.13 -14.15 -5.19
N PRO A 27 14.41 -15.10 -4.27
CA PRO A 27 13.58 -16.26 -4.07
C PRO A 27 12.12 -15.89 -3.84
N ARG A 28 11.21 -16.72 -4.37
CA ARG A 28 9.76 -16.57 -4.23
C ARG A 28 9.32 -16.31 -2.79
N ALA A 29 9.91 -16.98 -1.81
CA ALA A 29 9.61 -16.77 -0.39
C ALA A 29 9.91 -15.34 0.08
N GLU A 30 11.02 -14.73 -0.37
CA GLU A 30 11.37 -13.35 -0.03
C GLU A 30 10.42 -12.36 -0.71
N LEU A 31 10.00 -12.63 -1.96
CA LEU A 31 9.02 -11.80 -2.66
C LEU A 31 7.64 -11.84 -1.98
N VAL A 32 7.23 -12.98 -1.43
CA VAL A 32 5.98 -13.14 -0.65
C VAL A 32 5.98 -12.24 0.58
N GLU A 33 7.07 -12.27 1.35
CA GLU A 33 7.23 -11.45 2.56
C GLU A 33 7.22 -9.96 2.22
N MET A 34 7.93 -9.57 1.16
CA MET A 34 7.97 -8.18 0.72
C MET A 34 6.61 -7.69 0.19
N ALA A 35 5.91 -8.48 -0.62
CA ALA A 35 4.56 -8.14 -1.08
C ALA A 35 3.59 -7.95 0.10
N GLY A 36 3.70 -8.79 1.15
CA GLY A 36 2.94 -8.63 2.38
C GLY A 36 3.26 -7.34 3.14
N ALA A 37 4.54 -6.93 3.16
CA ALA A 37 4.96 -5.66 3.76
C ALA A 37 4.41 -4.45 2.99
N VAL A 38 4.35 -4.51 1.65
CA VAL A 38 3.71 -3.43 0.86
C VAL A 38 2.21 -3.37 1.13
N ALA A 39 1.52 -4.51 1.18
CA ALA A 39 0.09 -4.58 1.48
C ALA A 39 -0.23 -3.96 2.86
N ALA A 40 0.57 -4.28 3.88
CA ALA A 40 0.40 -3.72 5.22
C ALA A 40 0.62 -2.20 5.23
N ALA A 41 1.67 -1.70 4.57
CA ALA A 41 1.95 -0.28 4.48
C ALA A 41 0.85 0.49 3.74
N ALA A 42 0.28 -0.10 2.68
CA ALA A 42 -0.85 0.47 1.96
C ALA A 42 -2.10 0.56 2.86
N ALA A 43 -2.43 -0.50 3.60
CA ALA A 43 -3.57 -0.49 4.52
C ALA A 43 -3.43 0.55 5.65
N ASP A 44 -2.23 0.70 6.19
CA ASP A 44 -1.92 1.71 7.22
C ASP A 44 -2.06 3.13 6.66
N PHE A 45 -1.53 3.38 5.45
CA PHE A 45 -1.70 4.65 4.75
C PHE A 45 -3.18 4.99 4.55
N ASN A 46 -4.00 4.04 4.13
CA ASN A 46 -5.44 4.25 3.91
C ASN A 46 -6.17 4.60 5.19
N THR A 47 -5.86 3.86 6.25
CA THR A 47 -6.48 4.08 7.56
C THR A 47 -6.18 5.50 8.05
N GLU A 48 -4.94 5.96 7.87
CA GLU A 48 -4.57 7.30 8.32
C GLU A 48 -5.07 8.39 7.37
N ALA A 49 -5.04 8.18 6.05
CA ALA A 49 -5.63 9.07 5.06
C ALA A 49 -7.12 9.29 5.36
N TYR A 50 -7.84 8.21 5.62
CA TYR A 50 -9.23 8.25 6.06
C TYR A 50 -9.38 9.04 7.36
N ARG A 51 -8.62 8.74 8.41
CA ARG A 51 -8.73 9.48 9.69
C ARG A 51 -8.48 10.99 9.53
N ALA A 52 -7.41 11.36 8.82
CA ALA A 52 -7.01 12.75 8.62
C ALA A 52 -8.04 13.53 7.81
N LEU A 53 -8.67 12.90 6.82
CA LEU A 53 -9.55 13.56 5.86
C LEU A 53 -11.04 13.27 6.08
N HIS A 54 -11.45 12.36 6.98
CA HIS A 54 -12.88 12.05 7.19
C HIS A 54 -13.69 13.23 7.76
N THR A 55 -13.01 14.23 8.34
CA THR A 55 -13.61 15.48 8.80
C THR A 55 -13.66 16.56 7.70
N ALA A 56 -13.03 16.31 6.55
CA ALA A 56 -13.00 17.25 5.44
C ALA A 56 -14.36 17.29 4.71
N THR A 57 -14.70 18.47 4.18
CA THR A 57 -15.98 18.75 3.52
C THR A 57 -15.74 19.40 2.17
N GLY A 58 -16.58 19.11 1.17
CA GLY A 58 -16.43 19.64 -0.18
C GLY A 58 -15.42 18.85 -1.00
N ASP A 59 -14.64 19.53 -1.84
CA ASP A 59 -13.70 18.92 -2.80
C ASP A 59 -12.68 17.97 -2.14
N ASP A 60 -12.26 18.25 -0.91
CA ASP A 60 -11.35 17.38 -0.13
C ASP A 60 -11.94 15.99 0.17
N ARG A 61 -13.28 15.85 0.19
CA ARG A 61 -13.96 14.57 0.39
C ARG A 61 -14.00 13.75 -0.90
N GLU A 62 -14.16 14.38 -2.06
CA GLU A 62 -14.05 13.70 -3.36
C GLU A 62 -12.60 13.27 -3.65
N GLU A 63 -11.62 14.04 -3.18
CA GLU A 63 -10.20 13.63 -3.19
C GLU A 63 -9.99 12.41 -2.30
N LEU A 64 -10.56 12.39 -1.09
CA LEU A 64 -10.48 11.26 -0.17
C LEU A 64 -11.13 10.00 -0.74
N ASP A 65 -12.32 10.10 -1.31
CA ASP A 65 -13.02 8.96 -1.90
C ASP A 65 -12.18 8.37 -3.05
N ARG A 66 -11.61 9.21 -3.92
CA ARG A 66 -10.70 8.76 -5.00
C ARG A 66 -9.42 8.11 -4.46
N LEU A 67 -8.82 8.66 -3.40
CA LEU A 67 -7.63 8.09 -2.78
C LEU A 67 -7.95 6.75 -2.12
N THR A 68 -9.11 6.62 -1.47
CA THR A 68 -9.55 5.38 -0.82
C THR A 68 -9.76 4.28 -1.87
N ASP A 69 -10.48 4.58 -2.97
CA ASP A 69 -10.70 3.63 -4.06
C ASP A 69 -9.38 3.14 -4.69
N LEU A 70 -8.44 4.06 -4.96
CA LEU A 70 -7.14 3.73 -5.54
C LEU A 70 -6.34 2.80 -4.64
N THR A 71 -6.36 3.10 -3.35
CA THR A 71 -5.50 2.43 -2.39
C THR A 71 -6.08 1.11 -1.87
N GLU A 72 -7.41 0.95 -1.86
CA GLU A 72 -8.08 -0.36 -1.73
C GLU A 72 -7.70 -1.26 -2.91
N THR A 73 -7.81 -0.75 -4.14
CA THR A 73 -7.42 -1.50 -5.35
C THR A 73 -5.95 -1.94 -5.32
N LEU A 74 -5.06 -1.07 -4.83
CA LEU A 74 -3.64 -1.38 -4.64
C LEU A 74 -3.42 -2.47 -3.59
N SER A 75 -4.13 -2.41 -2.46
CA SER A 75 -4.05 -3.41 -1.41
C SER A 75 -4.55 -4.79 -1.87
N GLU A 76 -5.64 -4.81 -2.66
CA GLU A 76 -6.14 -6.03 -3.30
C GLU A 76 -5.10 -6.62 -4.26
N LEU A 77 -4.48 -5.80 -5.11
CA LEU A 77 -3.44 -6.24 -6.04
C LEU A 77 -2.25 -6.89 -5.31
N TRP A 78 -1.76 -6.27 -4.23
CA TRP A 78 -0.65 -6.84 -3.45
C TRP A 78 -1.05 -8.16 -2.77
N THR A 79 -2.29 -8.25 -2.31
CA THR A 79 -2.85 -9.48 -1.73
C THR A 79 -2.95 -10.60 -2.78
N ASP A 80 -3.38 -10.27 -3.99
CA ASP A 80 -3.46 -11.22 -5.11
C ASP A 80 -2.08 -11.72 -5.53
N ILE A 81 -1.09 -10.82 -5.62
CA ILE A 81 0.30 -11.17 -5.90
C ILE A 81 0.85 -12.09 -4.80
N HIS A 82 0.64 -11.75 -3.53
CA HIS A 82 1.05 -12.56 -2.38
C HIS A 82 0.43 -13.96 -2.44
N THR A 83 -0.89 -14.04 -2.69
CA THR A 83 -1.63 -15.31 -2.81
C THR A 83 -1.15 -16.13 -4.00
N ALA A 84 -0.90 -15.50 -5.15
CA ALA A 84 -0.34 -16.15 -6.33
C ALA A 84 1.03 -16.75 -6.03
N TYR A 85 1.87 -16.06 -5.26
CA TYR A 85 3.17 -16.56 -4.84
C TYR A 85 3.10 -17.62 -3.72
N GLN A 86 2.03 -17.76 -2.96
CA GLN A 86 1.94 -18.89 -2.02
C GLN A 86 1.76 -20.23 -2.75
N GLY A 87 1.16 -20.21 -3.95
CA GLY A 87 0.89 -21.43 -4.71
C GLY A 87 -0.20 -22.27 -4.05
N ARG A 88 -1.11 -22.79 -4.86
CA ARG A 88 -1.85 -23.99 -4.47
C ARG A 88 -0.96 -25.21 -4.63
#